data_AF-A0A849TW98-F1
#
_entry.id   AF-A0A849TW98-F1
#
_cell.length_a   1.000
_cell.length_b   1.000
_cell.length_c   1.000
_cell.angle_alpha   90.00
_cell.angle_beta   90.00
_cell.angle_gamma   90.00
#
_symmetry.space_group_name_H-M   'P 1'
#
loop_
_entity.id
_entity.type
_entity.pdbx_description
1 polymer ?
#
loop_
_entity_poly.entity_id
_entity_poly.type
_entity_poly.pdbx_seq_one_letter_code
_entity_poly.pdbx_strand_id
1 'polypeptide(L)' 'PTAILLASLYGVSDEVHQAFVPFRDSNWLDWLADTVGAVIGVTAMHRMLSLRPVRSIPEVLR' A
#
# COMPACT_ATOMS: atom_id res chain seq x y z
N PRO A 1 5.15 -0.91 6.87
CA PRO A 1 5.04 0.46 7.43
C PRO A 1 5.49 1.53 6.43
N THR A 2 6.68 1.40 5.82
CA THR A 2 7.19 2.33 4.79
C THR A 2 6.24 2.48 3.60
N ALA A 3 5.72 1.37 3.07
CA ALA A 3 4.73 1.41 1.98
C ALA A 3 3.46 2.20 2.33
N ILE A 4 2.98 2.12 3.57
CA ILE A 4 1.80 2.85 4.05
C ILE A 4 2.11 4.35 4.12
N LEU A 5 3.27 4.72 4.66
CA LEU A 5 3.72 6.11 4.74
C LEU A 5 3.88 6.74 3.34
N LEU A 6 4.50 6.01 2.41
CA LEU A 6 4.68 6.47 1.03
C LEU A 6 3.34 6.63 0.31
N ALA A 7 2.42 5.68 0.45
CA ALA A 7 1.08 5.78 -0.13
C ALA A 7 0.31 6.98 0.45
N SER A 8 0.35 7.17 1.77
CA SER A 8 -0.34 8.30 2.42
C SER A 8 0.25 9.65 1.97
N LEU A 9 1.58 9.78 1.91
CA LEU A 9 2.24 11.01 1.45
C LEU A 9 1.96 11.29 -0.04
N TYR A 10 1.90 10.24 -0.86
CA TYR A 10 1.52 10.35 -2.26
C TYR A 10 0.06 10.79 -2.41
N GLY A 11 -0.87 10.23 -1.61
CA GLY A 11 -2.27 10.67 -1.59
C GLY A 11 -2.42 12.14 -1.18
N VAL A 12 -1.68 12.62 -0.17
CA VAL A 12 -1.66 14.07 0.15
C VAL A 12 -1.18 14.88 -1.05
N SER A 13 -0.12 14.43 -1.71
CA SER A 13 0.45 15.14 -2.87
C SER A 13 -0.53 15.16 -4.04
N ASP A 14 -1.30 14.07 -4.24
CA ASP A 14 -2.32 13.97 -5.27
C ASP A 14 -3.48 14.92 -4.99
N GLU A 15 -3.98 14.98 -3.75
CA GLU A 15 -5.02 15.94 -3.37
C GLU A 15 -4.58 17.40 -3.57
N VAL A 16 -3.34 17.72 -3.18
CA VAL A 16 -2.76 19.04 -3.44
C VAL A 16 -2.66 19.31 -4.94
N HIS A 17 -2.30 18.32 -5.76
CA HIS A 17 -2.26 18.47 -7.21
C HIS A 17 -3.66 18.67 -7.81
N GLN A 18 -4.64 17.86 -7.39
CA GLN A 18 -6.03 17.92 -7.84
C GLN A 18 -6.67 19.28 -7.57
N ALA A 19 -6.30 19.95 -6.47
CA ALA A 19 -6.76 21.31 -6.17
C ALA A 19 -6.40 22.35 -7.25
N PHE A 20 -5.40 22.07 -8.11
CA PHE A 20 -5.02 22.92 -9.24
C PHE A 20 -5.48 22.38 -10.61
N VAL A 21 -6.11 21.20 -10.66
CA VAL A 21 -6.60 20.59 -11.90
C VAL A 21 -8.08 20.95 -12.10
N PRO A 22 -8.42 21.70 -13.16
CA PRO A 22 -9.81 22.02 -13.44
C PRO A 22 -10.67 20.75 -13.60
N PHE A 23 -11.90 20.79 -13.08
CA PHE A 23 -12.85 19.68 -13.11
C PHE A 23 -12.42 18.43 -12.32
N ARG A 24 -11.41 18.54 -11.46
CA ARG A 24 -11.11 17.55 -10.42
C ARG A 24 -11.57 18.04 -9.05
N ASP A 25 -11.89 17.08 -8.18
CA ASP A 25 -12.36 17.33 -6.82
C ASP A 25 -11.24 16.96 -5.84
N SER A 26 -10.79 17.93 -5.04
CA SER A 26 -9.82 17.65 -3.98
C SER A 26 -10.58 17.39 -2.68
N ASN A 27 -10.43 16.17 -2.16
CA ASN A 27 -11.20 15.66 -1.04
C ASN A 27 -10.33 14.85 -0.10
N TRP A 28 -10.30 15.26 1.18
CA TRP A 28 -9.54 14.57 2.22
C TRP A 28 -9.98 13.11 2.43
N LEU A 29 -11.21 12.74 2.01
CA LEU A 29 -11.69 11.36 2.05
C LEU A 29 -10.96 10.46 1.04
N ASP A 30 -10.49 11.00 -0.08
CA ASP A 30 -9.73 10.24 -1.07
C ASP A 30 -8.32 9.93 -0.54
N TRP A 31 -7.67 10.90 0.10
CA TRP A 31 -6.43 10.66 0.85
C TRP A 31 -6.60 9.63 1.98
N LEU A 32 -7.73 9.67 2.70
CA LEU A 32 -8.05 8.66 3.71
C LEU A 32 -8.20 7.27 3.07
N ALA A 33 -8.88 7.19 1.92
CA ALA A 33 -9.05 5.95 1.18
C ALA A 33 -7.71 5.36 0.72
N ASP A 34 -6.79 6.17 0.21
CA ASP A 34 -5.43 5.74 -0.15
C ASP A 34 -4.68 5.15 1.04
N THR A 35 -4.74 5.84 2.18
CA THR A 35 -4.05 5.43 3.41
C THR A 35 -4.62 4.11 3.95
N VAL A 36 -5.95 3.98 4.00
CA VAL A 36 -6.63 2.75 4.45
C VAL A 36 -6.37 1.60 3.46
N GLY A 37 -6.45 1.86 2.16
CA GLY A 37 -6.15 0.89 1.11
C GLY A 37 -4.72 0.35 1.22
N ALA A 38 -3.74 1.22 1.51
CA ALA A 38 -2.35 0.81 1.72
C ALA A 38 -2.19 -0.08 2.96
N VAL A 39 -2.87 0.24 4.07
CA VAL A 39 -2.86 -0.61 5.29
C VAL A 39 -3.42 -2.00 4.97
N ILE A 40 -4.56 -2.06 4.28
CA ILE A 40 -5.20 -3.32 3.89
C ILE A 40 -4.29 -4.11 2.96
N GLY A 41 -3.75 -3.49 1.91
CA GLY A 41 -2.88 -4.13 0.93
C GLY A 41 -1.60 -4.71 1.54
N VAL A 42 -0.93 -3.95 2.41
CA VAL A 42 0.26 -4.42 3.14
C VAL A 42 -0.08 -5.61 4.05
N THR A 43 -1.21 -5.54 4.75
CA THR A 43 -1.66 -6.61 5.65
C THR A 43 -1.97 -7.89 4.85
N ALA A 44 -2.73 -7.76 3.76
CA ALA A 44 -3.08 -8.88 2.88
C ALA A 44 -1.83 -9.53 2.27
N MET A 45 -0.89 -8.73 1.76
CA MET A 45 0.36 -9.20 1.19
C MET A 45 1.22 -9.94 2.23
N HIS A 46 1.35 -9.38 3.43
CA HIS A 46 2.10 -10.05 4.51
C HIS A 46 1.51 -11.41 4.86
N ARG A 47 0.17 -11.52 4.92
CA ARG A 47 -0.52 -12.79 5.15
C ARG A 47 -0.28 -13.77 4.01
N MET A 48 -0.44 -13.34 2.76
CA MET A 48 -0.24 -14.19 1.59
C MET A 48 1.20 -14.73 1.49
N LEU A 49 2.21 -13.90 1.78
CA LEU A 49 3.60 -14.32 1.77
C LEU A 49 3.94 -15.27 2.92
N SER A 50 3.29 -15.10 4.08
CA SER A 50 3.44 -16.01 5.23
C SER A 50 2.86 -17.40 4.97
N LEU A 51 1.94 -17.53 4.01
CA LEU A 51 1.38 -18.81 3.57
C LEU A 51 2.25 -19.52 2.52
N ARG A 52 3.32 -18.89 2.01
CA ARG A 52 4.23 -19.55 1.08
C ARG A 52 5.06 -20.59 1.84
N PRO A 53 4.95 -21.89 1.50
CA PRO A 53 5.81 -22.90 2.11
C PRO A 53 7.26 -22.56 1.81
N VAL A 54 8.07 -22.34 2.85
CA VAL A 54 9.53 -22.32 2.70
C VAL A 54 9.92 -23.71 2.21
N ARG A 55 10.40 -23.81 0.96
CA ARG A 55 10.99 -25.05 0.46
C ARG A 55 12.17 -25.39 1.36
N SER A 56 12.02 -26.39 2.22
CA SER A 56 13.15 -27.03 2.88
C SER A 56 14.00 -27.67 1.79
N ILE A 57 15.28 -27.31 1.75
CA ILE A 57 16.26 -28.00 0.90
C ILE A 57 16.21 -29.49 1.27
N PRO A 58 16.12 -30.41 0.30
CA PRO A 58 16.17 -31.85 0.57
C PRO A 58 17.39 -32.19 1.41
N GLU A 59 17.20 -32.98 2.47
CA GLU A 59 18.26 -33.38 3.41
C GLU A 59 19.43 -34.11 2.71
N VAL A 60 19.19 -34.65 1.51
CA VAL A 60 20.18 -35.22 0.58
C VAL A 60 21.24 -34.23 0.08
N LEU A 61 21.02 -32.92 0.21
CA LEU A 61 21.96 -31.87 -0.20
C LEU A 61 22.76 -31.25 0.96
N ARG A 62 22.71 -31.84 2.17
CA ARG A 62 23.58 -31.53 3.31
C ARG A 62 24.68 -32.57 3.46
#